data_AF-A0A924JTC3-F1
#
_entry.id   AF-A0A924JTC3-F1
#
_cell.length_a   1.000
_cell.length_b   1.000
_cell.length_c   1.000
_cell.angle_alpha   90.00
_cell.angle_beta   90.00
_cell.angle_gamma   90.00
#
_symmetry.space_group_name_H-M   'P 1'
#
loop_
_entity.id
_entity.type
_entity.pdbx_description
1 polymer ?
#
loop_
_entity_poly.entity_id
_entity_poly.type
_entity_poly.pdbx_seq_one_letter_code
_entity_poly.pdbx_strand_id
1 'polypeptide(L)'
;MLAAMAEGSIVRSSSLRGTLMMVAAEDLREILALTAGRTIASMSSRQRQLELDEDTMTRSQEAIEAAISGRNAMGREAILRTLEGVGIRTDSQRGYHILWLLAERGIVCWGPPSGTRQGLVLVEEWIEPTPDRERDELLARFVIRYFAGHGPATVADLAWWARLTIADVRRGIAAASDALCATSVDGATYWMTADSPAAPRRRAEVLALPGFDEYLLGYSDRSRQLAPEHASRIVPGANGIFLPTIVAAGRVIGTWRRTVTNGIVGVVPEPFEDLTPTQSRSFGAASKRYREFCAN
;
A
#
# COMPACT_ATOMS: atom_id res chain seq x y z
N MET A 1 -12.59 9.76 -3.00
CA MET A 1 -11.95 8.44 -3.19
C MET A 1 -12.81 7.50 -4.03
N LEU A 2 -14.06 7.20 -3.65
CA LEU A 2 -14.93 6.32 -4.47
C LEU A 2 -15.17 6.87 -5.89
N ALA A 3 -15.34 8.18 -6.04
CA ALA A 3 -15.42 8.83 -7.36
C ALA A 3 -14.14 8.61 -8.19
N ALA A 4 -12.96 8.83 -7.60
CA ALA A 4 -11.66 8.58 -8.24
C ALA A 4 -11.47 7.11 -8.68
N MET A 5 -12.00 6.17 -7.91
CA MET A 5 -12.01 4.75 -8.29
C MET A 5 -13.02 4.45 -9.40
N ALA A 6 -14.16 5.11 -9.41
CA ALA A 6 -15.20 4.96 -10.42
C ALA A 6 -14.78 5.55 -11.78
N GLU A 7 -14.04 6.65 -11.78
CA GLU A 7 -13.51 7.29 -13.00
C GLU A 7 -12.19 6.67 -13.49
N GLY A 8 -11.53 5.86 -12.64
CA GLY A 8 -10.28 5.19 -13.00
C GLY A 8 -9.00 6.01 -12.81
N SER A 9 -9.04 7.15 -12.12
CA SER A 9 -7.84 7.92 -11.76
C SER A 9 -7.04 7.27 -10.62
N ILE A 10 -7.73 6.52 -9.75
CA ILE A 10 -7.12 5.70 -8.68
C ILE A 10 -7.61 4.27 -8.82
N VAL A 11 -6.70 3.31 -8.77
CA VAL A 11 -7.01 1.88 -8.77
C VAL A 11 -6.44 1.20 -7.53
N ARG A 12 -6.92 -0.01 -7.25
CA ARG A 12 -6.28 -0.91 -6.30
C ARG A 12 -5.62 -2.06 -7.06
N SER A 13 -4.40 -2.41 -6.67
CA SER A 13 -3.70 -3.58 -7.22
C SER A 13 -2.68 -4.14 -6.24
N SER A 14 -2.31 -5.41 -6.44
CA SER A 14 -1.11 -5.96 -5.81
C SER A 14 0.10 -5.38 -6.53
N SER A 15 0.93 -4.61 -5.82
CA SER A 15 2.00 -3.82 -6.44
C SER A 15 3.26 -3.79 -5.58
N LEU A 16 3.16 -3.21 -4.38
CA LEU A 16 4.27 -3.12 -3.43
C LEU A 16 4.21 -4.29 -2.44
N ARG A 17 5.31 -5.04 -2.34
CA ARG A 17 5.47 -6.23 -1.47
C ARG A 17 4.42 -7.35 -1.70
N GLY A 18 3.69 -7.33 -2.82
CA GLY A 18 2.57 -8.24 -3.06
C GLY A 18 1.33 -7.95 -2.19
N THR A 19 1.25 -6.75 -1.61
CA THR A 19 0.08 -6.29 -0.84
C THR A 19 -0.84 -5.43 -1.70
N LEU A 20 -2.13 -5.40 -1.35
CA LEU A 20 -3.14 -4.65 -2.09
C LEU A 20 -3.07 -3.16 -1.71
N MET A 21 -2.56 -2.33 -2.63
CA MET A 21 -2.35 -0.90 -2.44
C MET A 21 -3.33 -0.08 -3.28
N MET A 22 -3.61 1.15 -2.84
CA MET A 22 -4.19 2.17 -3.71
C MET A 22 -3.04 2.88 -4.44
N VAL A 23 -3.17 3.05 -5.75
CA VAL A 23 -2.18 3.74 -6.59
C VAL A 23 -2.90 4.65 -7.57
N ALA A 24 -2.24 5.72 -7.99
CA ALA A 24 -2.68 6.46 -9.18
C ALA A 24 -2.61 5.50 -10.37
N ALA A 25 -3.62 5.52 -11.23
CA ALA A 25 -3.73 4.56 -12.32
C ALA A 25 -2.55 4.66 -13.29
N GLU A 26 -2.12 5.89 -13.58
CA GLU A 26 -0.96 6.19 -14.44
C GLU A 26 0.37 5.58 -13.95
N ASP A 27 0.50 5.34 -12.64
CA ASP A 27 1.73 4.82 -12.03
C ASP A 27 1.75 3.28 -11.97
N LEU A 28 0.61 2.60 -12.14
CA LEU A 28 0.52 1.15 -11.87
C LEU A 28 1.50 0.35 -12.74
N ARG A 29 1.54 0.62 -14.06
CA ARG A 29 2.42 -0.09 -14.98
C ARG A 29 3.90 0.12 -14.64
N GLU A 30 4.29 1.36 -14.31
CA GLU A 30 5.65 1.71 -13.90
C GLU A 30 6.05 0.97 -12.61
N ILE A 31 5.16 0.92 -11.62
CA ILE A 31 5.41 0.21 -10.36
C ILE A 31 5.59 -1.28 -10.62
N LEU A 32 4.69 -1.91 -11.38
CA LEU A 32 4.77 -3.35 -11.67
C LEU A 32 6.01 -3.72 -12.48
N ALA A 33 6.43 -2.87 -13.43
CA ALA A 33 7.68 -3.07 -14.18
C ALA A 33 8.92 -3.14 -13.27
N LEU A 34 8.87 -2.48 -12.10
CA LEU A 34 9.95 -2.50 -11.11
C LEU A 34 9.82 -3.66 -10.11
N THR A 35 8.61 -4.01 -9.67
CA THR A 35 8.39 -4.87 -8.50
C THR A 35 7.88 -6.29 -8.80
N ALA A 36 7.14 -6.48 -9.89
CA ALA A 36 6.35 -7.69 -10.12
C ALA A 36 7.23 -8.95 -10.24
N GLY A 37 8.33 -8.88 -11.00
CA GLY A 37 9.19 -10.04 -11.26
C GLY A 37 9.69 -10.72 -9.97
N ARG A 38 10.22 -9.93 -9.03
CA ARG A 38 10.70 -10.45 -7.74
C ARG A 38 9.53 -10.91 -6.84
N THR A 39 8.41 -10.21 -6.90
CA THR A 39 7.22 -10.55 -6.12
C THR A 39 6.61 -11.88 -6.57
N ILE A 40 6.42 -12.08 -7.87
CA ILE A 40 5.96 -13.34 -8.48
C ILE A 40 6.93 -14.49 -8.14
N ALA A 41 8.24 -14.29 -8.37
CA ALA A 41 9.25 -15.33 -8.10
C ALA A 41 9.24 -15.80 -6.63
N SER A 42 8.95 -14.91 -5.69
CA SER A 42 8.88 -15.29 -4.27
C SER A 42 7.73 -16.25 -3.94
N MET A 43 6.70 -16.31 -4.79
CA MET A 43 5.51 -17.13 -4.60
C MET A 43 5.54 -18.43 -5.41
N SER A 44 6.61 -18.71 -6.17
CA SER A 44 6.67 -19.87 -7.07
C SER A 44 6.48 -21.23 -6.35
N SER A 45 6.98 -21.37 -5.12
CA SER A 45 6.74 -22.58 -4.32
C SER A 45 5.25 -22.76 -4.00
N ARG A 46 4.58 -21.67 -3.60
CA ARG A 46 3.15 -21.68 -3.29
C ARG A 46 2.31 -21.94 -4.54
N GLN A 47 2.69 -21.36 -5.67
CA GLN A 47 2.01 -21.60 -6.96
C GLN A 47 2.09 -23.08 -7.38
N ARG A 48 3.24 -23.75 -7.19
CA ARG A 48 3.37 -25.19 -7.43
C ARG A 48 2.50 -26.03 -6.50
N GLN A 49 2.47 -25.71 -5.20
CA GLN A 49 1.57 -26.39 -4.24
C GLN A 49 0.09 -26.21 -4.60
N LEU A 50 -0.25 -25.09 -5.22
CA LEU A 50 -1.59 -24.80 -5.69
C LEU A 50 -1.87 -25.32 -7.09
N GLU A 51 -0.93 -26.02 -7.75
CA GLU A 51 -1.06 -26.56 -9.11
C GLU A 51 -1.57 -25.47 -10.09
N LEU A 52 -0.93 -24.30 -10.03
CA LEU A 52 -1.18 -23.18 -10.94
C LEU A 52 -0.09 -23.16 -12.01
N ASP A 53 -0.20 -24.07 -12.97
CA ASP A 53 0.65 -24.13 -14.15
C ASP A 53 0.27 -23.09 -15.21
N GLU A 54 1.05 -23.03 -16.28
CA GLU A 54 0.87 -22.06 -17.36
C GLU A 54 -0.45 -22.28 -18.12
N ASP A 55 -0.88 -23.52 -18.33
CA ASP A 55 -2.19 -23.84 -18.95
C ASP A 55 -3.35 -23.31 -18.10
N THR A 56 -3.35 -23.62 -16.80
CA THR A 56 -4.36 -23.13 -15.85
C THR A 56 -4.41 -21.61 -15.85
N MET A 57 -3.26 -20.95 -15.84
CA MET A 57 -3.19 -19.49 -15.82
C MET A 57 -3.66 -18.86 -17.14
N THR A 58 -3.31 -19.45 -18.28
CA THR A 58 -3.74 -18.99 -19.60
C THR A 58 -5.26 -19.09 -19.73
N ARG A 59 -5.83 -20.26 -19.43
CA ARG A 59 -7.28 -20.47 -19.46
C ARG A 59 -8.02 -19.59 -18.44
N SER A 60 -7.42 -19.32 -17.29
CA SER A 60 -7.98 -18.40 -16.29
C SER A 60 -8.00 -16.96 -16.81
N GLN A 61 -6.91 -16.52 -17.45
CA GLN A 61 -6.80 -15.20 -18.06
C GLN A 61 -7.86 -15.01 -19.14
N GLU A 62 -7.95 -15.93 -20.11
CA GLU A 62 -8.93 -15.89 -21.19
C GLU A 62 -10.38 -15.81 -20.68
N ALA A 63 -10.73 -16.66 -19.70
CA ALA A 63 -12.06 -16.68 -19.12
C ALA A 63 -12.40 -15.38 -18.37
N ILE A 64 -11.43 -14.79 -17.68
CA ILE A 64 -11.60 -13.51 -17.00
C ILE A 64 -11.73 -12.38 -18.02
N GLU A 65 -10.80 -12.28 -18.98
CA GLU A 65 -10.83 -11.27 -20.04
C GLU A 65 -12.16 -11.28 -20.79
N ALA A 66 -12.64 -12.44 -21.21
CA ALA A 66 -13.94 -12.56 -21.87
C ALA A 66 -15.12 -12.11 -20.99
N ALA A 67 -15.04 -12.28 -19.67
CA ALA A 67 -16.10 -11.90 -18.74
C ALA A 67 -16.12 -10.40 -18.40
N ILE A 68 -14.98 -9.71 -18.49
CA ILE A 68 -14.85 -8.29 -18.14
C ILE A 68 -14.41 -7.36 -19.28
N SER A 69 -14.27 -7.86 -20.50
CA SER A 69 -14.04 -7.04 -21.70
C SER A 69 -15.13 -6.00 -21.95
N GLY A 70 -14.80 -4.93 -22.69
CA GLY A 70 -15.74 -3.87 -23.03
C GLY A 70 -15.94 -2.83 -21.93
N ARG A 71 -14.90 -2.57 -21.13
CA ARG A 71 -14.89 -1.74 -19.92
C ARG A 71 -15.89 -2.20 -18.87
N ASN A 72 -16.11 -3.51 -18.77
CA ASN A 72 -16.99 -4.07 -17.75
C ASN A 72 -16.24 -4.28 -16.43
N ALA A 73 -16.98 -4.28 -15.32
CA ALA A 73 -16.45 -4.52 -13.99
C ALA A 73 -17.22 -5.65 -13.31
N MET A 74 -16.50 -6.62 -12.75
CA MET A 74 -17.12 -7.77 -12.11
C MET A 74 -16.60 -8.00 -10.70
N GLY A 75 -17.54 -8.22 -9.76
CA GLY A 75 -17.18 -8.56 -8.39
C GLY A 75 -16.48 -9.93 -8.29
N ARG A 76 -15.55 -10.06 -7.35
CA ARG A 76 -14.73 -11.27 -7.12
C ARG A 76 -15.53 -12.57 -7.16
N GLU A 77 -16.68 -12.63 -6.48
CA GLU A 77 -17.49 -13.87 -6.42
C GLU A 77 -18.03 -14.31 -7.78
N ALA A 78 -18.39 -13.35 -8.65
CA ALA A 78 -18.81 -13.67 -10.01
C ALA A 78 -17.62 -14.12 -10.85
N ILE A 79 -16.44 -13.50 -10.70
CA ILE A 79 -15.20 -13.95 -11.36
C ILE A 79 -14.85 -15.39 -10.96
N LEU A 80 -14.94 -15.74 -9.67
CA LEU A 80 -14.65 -17.10 -9.22
C LEU A 80 -15.64 -18.12 -9.82
N ARG A 81 -16.93 -17.77 -9.92
CA ARG A 81 -17.91 -18.62 -10.61
C ARG A 81 -17.63 -18.77 -12.11
N THR A 82 -17.14 -17.72 -12.77
CA THR A 82 -16.71 -17.81 -14.18
C THR A 82 -15.59 -18.84 -14.35
N LEU A 83 -14.58 -18.80 -13.48
CA LEU A 83 -13.49 -19.79 -13.48
C LEU A 83 -14.01 -21.22 -13.25
N GLU A 84 -14.90 -21.40 -12.29
CA GLU A 84 -15.50 -22.71 -12.00
C GLU A 84 -16.34 -23.24 -13.18
N GLY A 85 -17.06 -22.35 -13.88
CA GLY A 85 -17.84 -22.68 -15.07
C GLY A 85 -17.02 -23.21 -16.23
N VAL A 86 -15.74 -22.84 -16.33
CA VAL A 86 -14.79 -23.37 -17.33
C VAL A 86 -13.92 -24.50 -16.78
N GLY A 87 -14.26 -25.04 -15.61
CA GLY A 87 -13.59 -26.19 -14.99
C GLY A 87 -12.33 -25.85 -14.20
N ILE A 88 -12.10 -24.58 -13.83
CA ILE A 88 -10.94 -24.15 -13.04
C ILE A 88 -11.33 -24.07 -11.56
N ARG A 89 -10.70 -24.89 -10.72
CA ARG A 89 -10.95 -24.89 -9.27
C ARG A 89 -10.46 -23.60 -8.61
N THR A 90 -11.29 -23.02 -7.74
CA THR A 90 -10.97 -21.80 -6.99
C THR A 90 -10.77 -22.01 -5.49
N ASP A 91 -10.95 -23.25 -5.01
CA ASP A 91 -10.78 -23.65 -3.61
C ASP A 91 -9.36 -23.44 -3.08
N SER A 92 -9.16 -23.58 -1.77
CA SER A 92 -7.82 -23.68 -1.16
C SER A 92 -6.85 -22.54 -1.50
N GLN A 93 -7.38 -21.33 -1.71
CA GLN A 93 -6.66 -20.12 -2.16
C GLN A 93 -6.27 -20.06 -3.64
N ARG A 94 -6.62 -21.05 -4.47
CA ARG A 94 -6.33 -21.04 -5.92
C ARG A 94 -6.88 -19.80 -6.60
N GLY A 95 -8.17 -19.49 -6.37
CA GLY A 95 -8.81 -18.32 -6.96
C GLY A 95 -8.12 -17.01 -6.56
N TYR A 96 -7.69 -16.89 -5.30
CA TYR A 96 -6.96 -15.72 -4.83
C TYR A 96 -5.60 -15.57 -5.50
N HIS A 97 -4.86 -16.67 -5.67
CA HIS A 97 -3.56 -16.64 -6.33
C HIS A 97 -3.64 -16.42 -7.84
N ILE A 98 -4.70 -16.90 -8.50
CA ILE A 98 -4.98 -16.56 -9.91
C ILE A 98 -5.16 -15.05 -10.05
N LEU A 99 -6.08 -14.46 -9.28
CA LEU A 99 -6.33 -13.01 -9.32
C LEU A 99 -5.08 -12.20 -8.96
N TRP A 100 -4.35 -12.63 -7.94
CA TRP A 100 -3.10 -11.98 -7.54
C TRP A 100 -2.05 -12.02 -8.65
N LEU A 101 -1.85 -13.16 -9.31
CA LEU A 101 -0.86 -13.29 -10.37
C LEU A 101 -1.24 -12.48 -11.62
N LEU A 102 -2.52 -12.43 -11.97
CA LEU A 102 -3.00 -11.56 -13.06
C LEU A 102 -2.83 -10.07 -12.72
N ALA A 103 -3.01 -9.69 -11.45
CA ALA A 103 -2.79 -8.32 -11.00
C ALA A 103 -1.31 -7.93 -11.01
N GLU A 104 -0.41 -8.81 -10.54
CA GLU A 104 1.05 -8.61 -10.60
C GLU A 104 1.57 -8.58 -12.05
N ARG A 105 0.92 -9.30 -12.97
CA ARG A 105 1.20 -9.24 -14.41
C ARG A 105 0.62 -7.99 -15.10
N GLY A 106 -0.14 -7.15 -14.37
CA GLY A 106 -0.73 -5.94 -14.92
C GLY A 106 -1.89 -6.20 -15.89
N ILE A 107 -2.54 -7.36 -15.82
CA ILE A 107 -3.69 -7.70 -16.68
C ILE A 107 -4.98 -7.17 -16.08
N VAL A 108 -5.14 -7.34 -14.76
CA VAL A 108 -6.34 -6.92 -14.02
C VAL A 108 -5.99 -5.99 -12.87
N CYS A 109 -6.92 -5.13 -12.50
CA CYS A 109 -6.87 -4.38 -11.25
C CYS A 109 -8.27 -4.23 -10.64
N TRP A 110 -8.35 -3.70 -9.43
CA TRP A 110 -9.62 -3.37 -8.78
C TRP A 110 -9.95 -1.89 -9.02
N GLY A 111 -10.93 -1.64 -9.87
CA GLY A 111 -11.38 -0.31 -10.26
C GLY A 111 -12.59 0.15 -9.44
N PRO A 112 -13.79 0.23 -10.05
CA PRO A 112 -14.94 0.89 -9.47
C PRO A 112 -15.50 0.13 -8.25
N PRO A 113 -16.25 0.79 -7.37
CA PRO A 113 -17.03 0.12 -6.34
C PRO A 113 -18.00 -0.91 -6.94
N SER A 114 -18.16 -2.05 -6.27
CA SER A 114 -19.11 -3.12 -6.60
C SER A 114 -19.77 -3.58 -5.32
N GLY A 115 -20.94 -2.98 -4.99
CA GLY A 115 -21.57 -3.15 -3.68
C GLY A 115 -20.66 -2.65 -2.56
N THR A 116 -20.37 -3.51 -1.58
CA THR A 116 -19.44 -3.21 -0.47
C THR A 116 -17.98 -3.55 -0.78
N ARG A 117 -17.69 -3.96 -2.02
CA ARG A 117 -16.34 -4.35 -2.49
C ARG A 117 -15.97 -3.52 -3.72
N GLN A 118 -14.96 -3.96 -4.46
CA GLN A 118 -14.57 -3.40 -5.76
C GLN A 118 -14.75 -4.41 -6.88
N GLY A 119 -15.06 -3.90 -8.07
CA GLY A 119 -15.06 -4.65 -9.30
C GLY A 119 -13.64 -4.85 -9.84
N LEU A 120 -13.38 -6.03 -10.37
CA LEU A 120 -12.22 -6.34 -11.16
C LEU A 120 -12.44 -5.82 -12.58
N VAL A 121 -11.44 -5.16 -13.16
CA VAL A 121 -11.44 -4.58 -14.50
C VAL A 121 -10.14 -4.95 -15.23
N LEU A 122 -10.14 -4.88 -16.56
CA LEU A 122 -8.94 -5.03 -17.37
C LEU A 122 -8.12 -3.74 -17.31
N VAL A 123 -6.83 -3.86 -16.99
CA VAL A 123 -5.92 -2.71 -16.93
C VAL A 123 -5.88 -1.98 -18.26
N GLU A 124 -5.86 -2.72 -19.37
CA GLU A 124 -5.75 -2.16 -20.72
C GLU A 124 -6.97 -1.33 -21.14
N GLU A 125 -8.16 -1.66 -20.63
CA GLU A 125 -9.38 -0.93 -20.95
C GLU A 125 -9.69 0.17 -19.92
N TRP A 126 -9.11 0.09 -18.72
CA TRP A 126 -9.42 0.97 -17.61
C TRP A 126 -8.38 2.05 -17.36
N ILE A 127 -7.11 1.79 -17.68
CA ILE A 127 -5.98 2.69 -17.44
C ILE A 127 -5.40 3.13 -18.77
N GLU A 128 -5.35 4.44 -18.98
CA GLU A 128 -4.72 5.06 -20.15
C GLU A 128 -3.30 4.49 -20.39
N PRO A 129 -2.91 4.24 -21.65
CA PRO A 129 -1.57 3.74 -21.96
C PRO A 129 -0.47 4.62 -21.35
N THR A 130 0.50 3.98 -20.71
CA THR A 130 1.68 4.65 -20.15
C THR A 130 2.83 4.52 -21.14
N PRO A 131 3.58 5.60 -21.46
CA PRO A 131 4.75 5.48 -22.32
C PRO A 131 5.80 4.55 -21.72
N ASP A 132 6.37 3.70 -22.56
CA ASP A 132 7.53 2.89 -22.21
C ASP A 132 8.70 3.80 -21.78
N ARG A 133 9.40 3.36 -20.74
CA ARG A 133 10.56 4.07 -20.18
C ARG A 133 11.68 3.09 -19.90
N GLU A 134 12.89 3.59 -20.07
CA GLU A 134 14.08 2.86 -19.66
C GLU A 134 14.07 2.62 -18.15
N ARG A 135 14.60 1.47 -17.74
CA ARG A 135 14.54 1.04 -16.33
C ARG A 135 15.15 2.06 -15.37
N ASP A 136 16.24 2.73 -15.75
CA ASP A 136 16.89 3.73 -14.91
C ASP A 136 16.05 5.00 -14.73
N GLU A 137 15.29 5.40 -15.76
CA GLU A 137 14.32 6.50 -15.65
C GLU A 137 13.19 6.14 -14.69
N LEU A 138 12.65 4.91 -14.80
CA LEU A 138 11.63 4.40 -13.89
C LEU A 138 12.12 4.37 -12.44
N LEU A 139 13.35 3.87 -12.22
CA LEU A 139 13.97 3.85 -10.90
C LEU A 139 14.16 5.27 -10.36
N ALA A 140 14.66 6.21 -11.16
CA ALA A 140 14.85 7.61 -10.76
C ALA A 140 13.52 8.24 -10.30
N ARG A 141 12.47 8.14 -11.12
CA ARG A 141 11.12 8.65 -10.80
C ARG A 141 10.58 8.02 -9.52
N PHE A 142 10.72 6.70 -9.38
CA PHE A 142 10.22 5.96 -8.22
C PHE A 142 10.94 6.34 -6.92
N VAL A 143 12.27 6.46 -6.94
CA VAL A 143 13.04 6.87 -5.74
C VAL A 143 12.71 8.31 -5.33
N ILE A 144 12.55 9.23 -6.30
CA ILE A 144 12.18 10.63 -6.01
C ILE A 144 10.83 10.67 -5.30
N ARG A 145 9.82 9.98 -5.83
CA ARG A 145 8.47 9.94 -5.23
C ARG A 145 8.48 9.31 -3.84
N TYR A 146 9.25 8.24 -3.63
CA TYR A 146 9.38 7.64 -2.30
C TYR A 146 9.99 8.63 -1.31
N PHE A 147 11.13 9.26 -1.64
CA PHE A 147 11.80 10.19 -0.74
C PHE A 147 11.07 11.52 -0.56
N ALA A 148 10.19 11.91 -1.50
CA ALA A 148 9.29 13.05 -1.31
C ALA A 148 8.23 12.77 -0.23
N GLY A 149 7.73 11.54 -0.15
CA GLY A 149 6.72 11.14 0.84
C GLY A 149 7.27 10.61 2.17
N HIS A 150 8.46 10.02 2.15
CA HIS A 150 9.04 9.25 3.27
C HIS A 150 10.43 9.75 3.68
N GLY A 151 10.98 10.75 2.99
CA GLY A 151 12.25 11.35 3.35
C GLY A 151 12.16 12.14 4.67
N PRO A 152 13.22 12.18 5.49
CA PRO A 152 14.48 11.45 5.33
C PRO A 152 14.34 9.94 5.59
N ALA A 153 14.75 9.09 4.65
CA ALA A 153 14.68 7.62 4.74
C ALA A 153 15.96 6.94 4.23
N THR A 154 16.20 5.69 4.62
CA THR A 154 17.39 4.95 4.18
C THR A 154 17.16 4.17 2.89
N VAL A 155 18.25 3.76 2.24
CA VAL A 155 18.21 2.79 1.12
C VAL A 155 17.56 1.46 1.55
N ALA A 156 17.77 1.04 2.80
CA ALA A 156 17.19 -0.19 3.33
C ALA A 156 15.67 -0.09 3.47
N ASP A 157 15.17 1.08 3.89
CA ASP A 157 13.73 1.33 4.02
C ASP A 157 13.03 1.23 2.66
N LEU A 158 13.54 1.90 1.63
CA LEU A 158 12.95 1.81 0.29
C LEU A 158 13.04 0.39 -0.29
N ALA A 159 14.19 -0.27 -0.17
CA ALA A 159 14.36 -1.63 -0.67
C ALA A 159 13.36 -2.61 -0.02
N TRP A 160 13.18 -2.50 1.30
CA TRP A 160 12.19 -3.29 2.03
C TRP A 160 10.76 -2.91 1.63
N TRP A 161 10.46 -1.61 1.58
CA TRP A 161 9.13 -1.08 1.31
C TRP A 161 8.65 -1.44 -0.11
N ALA A 162 9.47 -1.28 -1.13
CA ALA A 162 9.07 -1.59 -2.50
C ALA A 162 9.38 -3.03 -2.93
N ARG A 163 10.08 -3.80 -2.07
CA ARG A 163 10.66 -5.10 -2.43
C ARG A 163 11.65 -5.02 -3.58
N LEU A 164 12.38 -3.90 -3.69
CA LEU A 164 13.46 -3.71 -4.66
C LEU A 164 14.78 -4.29 -4.13
N THR A 165 15.74 -4.49 -5.02
CA THR A 165 17.11 -4.78 -4.59
C THR A 165 17.79 -3.49 -4.11
N ILE A 166 18.75 -3.61 -3.20
CA ILE A 166 19.60 -2.48 -2.80
C ILE A 166 20.31 -1.87 -4.03
N ALA A 167 20.67 -2.70 -5.02
CA ALA A 167 21.29 -2.25 -6.26
C ALA A 167 20.33 -1.39 -7.10
N ASP A 168 19.07 -1.79 -7.26
CA ASP A 168 18.04 -0.99 -7.96
C ASP A 168 17.85 0.37 -7.28
N VAL A 169 17.74 0.39 -5.94
CA VAL A 169 17.57 1.65 -5.20
C VAL A 169 18.78 2.57 -5.39
N ARG A 170 20.00 2.04 -5.31
CA ARG A 170 21.23 2.83 -5.54
C ARG A 170 21.32 3.35 -6.97
N ARG A 171 20.91 2.55 -7.97
CA ARG A 171 20.84 3.00 -9.37
C ARG A 171 19.85 4.14 -9.55
N GLY A 172 18.65 4.02 -8.97
CA GLY A 172 17.65 5.09 -9.00
C GLY A 172 18.15 6.37 -8.36
N ILE A 173 18.81 6.28 -7.19
CA ILE A 173 19.41 7.44 -6.52
C ILE A 173 20.48 8.09 -7.40
N ALA A 174 21.36 7.30 -8.03
CA ALA A 174 22.39 7.83 -8.93
C ALA A 174 21.78 8.56 -10.15
N ALA A 175 20.73 7.97 -10.75
CA ALA A 175 19.99 8.56 -11.87
C ALA A 175 19.16 9.79 -11.47
N ALA A 176 18.83 9.95 -10.18
CA ALA A 176 18.07 11.07 -9.61
C ALA A 176 18.95 12.07 -8.82
N SER A 177 20.28 12.05 -9.02
CA SER A 177 21.24 12.72 -8.12
C SER A 177 20.97 14.22 -7.91
N ASP A 178 20.52 14.95 -8.94
CA ASP A 178 20.20 16.38 -8.82
C ASP A 178 18.90 16.67 -8.03
N ALA A 179 18.01 15.68 -7.91
CA ALA A 179 16.71 15.82 -7.24
C ALA A 179 16.75 15.40 -5.77
N LEU A 180 17.83 14.74 -5.33
CA LEU A 180 17.94 14.16 -4.00
C LEU A 180 19.14 14.73 -3.24
N CYS A 181 18.98 14.88 -1.93
CA CYS A 181 20.07 15.19 -1.02
C CYS A 181 20.14 14.14 0.09
N ALA A 182 21.30 14.08 0.75
CA ALA A 182 21.54 13.11 1.81
C ALA A 182 22.09 13.79 3.07
N THR A 183 21.76 13.24 4.22
CA THR A 183 22.34 13.60 5.52
C THR A 183 22.74 12.35 6.29
N SER A 184 23.73 12.48 7.17
CA SER A 184 24.14 11.38 8.05
C SER A 184 23.59 11.60 9.45
N VAL A 185 22.93 10.58 10.01
CA VAL A 185 22.41 10.57 11.37
C VAL A 185 22.80 9.25 12.01
N ASP A 186 23.53 9.30 13.12
CA ASP A 186 24.00 8.12 13.87
C ASP A 186 24.73 7.07 13.00
N GLY A 187 25.51 7.54 12.02
CA GLY A 187 26.26 6.68 11.10
C GLY A 187 25.46 6.08 9.94
N ALA A 188 24.15 6.35 9.85
CA ALA A 188 23.32 5.96 8.72
C ALA A 188 23.08 7.13 7.75
N THR A 189 23.04 6.85 6.45
CA THR A 189 22.71 7.84 5.42
C THR A 189 21.21 7.86 5.16
N TYR A 190 20.61 9.03 5.32
CA TYR A 190 19.21 9.30 5.03
C TYR A 190 19.09 10.20 3.80
N TRP A 191 18.21 9.82 2.89
CA TRP A 191 17.91 10.51 1.64
C TRP A 191 16.55 11.20 1.72
N MET A 192 16.47 12.39 1.11
CA MET A 192 15.24 13.18 0.95
C MET A 192 15.31 13.95 -0.37
N THR A 193 14.22 14.59 -0.78
CA THR A 193 14.27 15.48 -1.94
C THR A 193 15.08 16.73 -1.64
N ALA A 194 15.78 17.28 -2.63
CA ALA A 194 16.64 18.46 -2.44
C ALA A 194 15.85 19.72 -2.01
N ASP A 195 14.55 19.78 -2.35
CA ASP A 195 13.61 20.83 -1.98
C ASP A 195 12.86 20.57 -0.66
N SER A 196 13.19 19.48 0.05
CA SER A 196 12.52 19.12 1.30
C SER A 196 12.58 20.29 2.29
N PRO A 197 11.42 20.75 2.81
CA PRO A 197 11.40 21.89 3.71
C PRO A 197 12.14 21.55 5.00
N ALA A 198 12.79 22.56 5.59
CA ALA A 198 13.35 22.43 6.93
C ALA A 198 12.25 21.95 7.90
N ALA A 199 12.60 21.03 8.80
CA ALA A 199 11.64 20.45 9.73
C ALA A 199 10.86 21.56 10.46
N PRO A 200 9.52 21.61 10.33
CA PRO A 200 8.75 22.64 10.99
C PRO A 200 8.95 22.52 12.50
N ARG A 201 8.93 23.66 13.21
CA ARG A 201 8.90 23.65 14.68
C ARG A 201 7.76 22.72 15.13
N ARG A 202 8.10 21.71 15.95
CA ARG A 202 7.18 20.67 16.45
C ARG A 202 5.88 21.33 16.89
N ARG A 203 4.80 21.12 16.14
CA ARG A 203 3.46 21.46 16.62
C ARG A 203 3.10 20.41 17.67
N ALA A 204 2.45 20.83 18.74
CA ALA A 204 1.91 19.94 19.78
C ALA A 204 0.69 19.12 19.28
N GLU A 205 0.54 18.95 17.96
CA GLU A 205 -0.59 18.25 17.38
C GLU A 205 -0.44 16.74 17.59
N VAL A 206 -1.53 16.13 18.04
CA VAL A 206 -1.73 14.70 18.12
C VAL A 206 -2.54 14.26 16.89
N LEU A 207 -2.02 13.26 16.18
CA LEU A 207 -2.67 12.62 15.05
C LEU A 207 -3.29 11.30 15.51
N ALA A 208 -4.49 11.01 15.02
CA ALA A 208 -5.14 9.70 15.14
C ALA A 208 -5.03 9.02 13.77
N LEU A 209 -3.97 8.25 13.56
CA LEU A 209 -3.70 7.59 12.29
C LEU A 209 -4.43 6.24 12.23
N PRO A 210 -5.00 5.84 11.08
CA PRO A 210 -5.63 4.54 10.93
C PRO A 210 -4.63 3.39 11.08
N GLY A 211 -5.15 2.16 11.20
CA GLY A 211 -4.32 0.98 11.03
C GLY A 211 -3.75 0.92 9.61
N PHE A 212 -2.59 0.30 9.45
CA PHE A 212 -1.86 0.21 8.17
C PHE A 212 -1.41 1.56 7.59
N ASP A 213 -1.28 2.60 8.39
CA ASP A 213 -0.79 3.90 7.93
C ASP A 213 0.70 3.86 7.55
N GLU A 214 1.07 4.49 6.43
CA GLU A 214 2.44 4.54 5.90
C GLU A 214 3.44 5.20 6.85
N TYR A 215 2.97 5.94 7.86
CA TYR A 215 3.81 6.47 8.93
C TYR A 215 4.68 5.39 9.61
N LEU A 216 4.16 4.17 9.76
CA LEU A 216 4.94 3.00 10.21
C LEU A 216 5.25 2.04 9.06
N LEU A 217 4.36 1.91 8.08
CA LEU A 217 4.49 0.92 7.01
C LEU A 217 5.51 1.33 5.93
N GLY A 218 5.92 2.60 5.89
CA GLY A 218 6.92 3.15 4.98
C GLY A 218 8.35 2.70 5.23
N TYR A 219 8.62 2.11 6.40
CA TYR A 219 9.97 1.91 6.92
C TYR A 219 10.20 0.47 7.41
N SER A 220 11.44 0.01 7.23
CA SER A 220 11.92 -1.27 7.71
C SER A 220 12.30 -1.19 9.19
N ASP A 221 13.03 -0.14 9.57
CA ASP A 221 13.28 0.23 10.95
C ASP A 221 12.25 1.27 11.40
N ARG A 222 11.53 0.95 12.47
CA ARG A 222 10.47 1.79 13.05
C ARG A 222 10.88 2.42 14.37
N SER A 223 12.12 2.21 14.82
CA SER A 223 12.61 2.65 16.12
C SER A 223 12.53 4.17 16.32
N ARG A 224 12.55 4.94 15.22
CA ARG A 224 12.42 6.40 15.21
C ARG A 224 11.00 6.87 15.49
N GLN A 225 10.00 6.11 15.09
CA GLN A 225 8.57 6.40 15.29
C GLN A 225 8.02 5.71 16.55
N LEU A 226 8.45 4.49 16.83
CA LEU A 226 7.88 3.60 17.84
C LEU A 226 9.01 3.01 18.71
N ALA A 227 8.87 3.14 20.03
CA ALA A 227 9.78 2.49 20.97
C ALA A 227 9.66 0.95 20.82
N PRO A 228 10.76 0.19 20.69
CA PRO A 228 10.72 -1.25 20.44
C PRO A 228 9.89 -2.05 21.45
N GLU A 229 9.88 -1.63 22.72
CA GLU A 229 9.09 -2.25 23.79
C GLU A 229 7.57 -2.17 23.57
N HIS A 230 7.10 -1.30 22.68
CA HIS A 230 5.69 -1.15 22.34
C HIS A 230 5.31 -1.80 21.00
N ALA A 231 6.25 -2.45 20.30
CA ALA A 231 5.99 -3.05 18.99
C ALA A 231 4.84 -4.07 19.01
N SER A 232 4.79 -4.91 20.05
CA SER A 232 3.73 -5.92 20.24
C SER A 232 2.36 -5.32 20.56
N ARG A 233 2.31 -4.06 21.03
CA ARG A 233 1.06 -3.32 21.24
C ARG A 233 0.49 -2.76 19.94
N ILE A 234 1.33 -2.56 18.92
CA ILE A 234 0.91 -2.08 17.60
C ILE A 234 0.57 -3.23 16.65
N VAL A 235 1.31 -4.34 16.73
CA VAL A 235 1.05 -5.56 15.94
C VAL A 235 0.92 -6.75 16.88
N PRO A 236 -0.22 -6.91 17.59
CA PRO A 236 -0.43 -8.03 18.50
C PRO A 236 -0.28 -9.37 17.79
N GLY A 237 0.52 -10.27 18.37
CA GLY A 237 0.75 -11.61 17.82
C GLY A 237 1.58 -11.65 16.54
N ALA A 238 2.22 -10.54 16.12
CA ALA A 238 3.09 -10.47 14.95
C ALA A 238 2.45 -10.97 13.64
N ASN A 239 1.13 -10.88 13.53
CA ASN A 239 0.33 -11.38 12.41
C ASN A 239 0.22 -10.37 11.24
N GLY A 240 0.91 -9.23 11.32
CA GLY A 240 0.87 -8.17 10.32
C GLY A 240 -0.35 -7.25 10.37
N ILE A 241 -1.23 -7.40 11.37
CA ILE A 241 -2.37 -6.48 11.58
C ILE A 241 -1.89 -5.28 12.40
N PHE A 242 -1.71 -4.14 11.73
CA PHE A 242 -1.33 -2.89 12.37
C PHE A 242 -2.54 -2.19 12.96
N LEU A 243 -2.52 -1.96 14.27
CA LEU A 243 -3.56 -1.21 14.96
C LEU A 243 -3.47 0.30 14.63
N PRO A 244 -4.60 1.04 14.71
CA PRO A 244 -4.59 2.49 14.61
C PRO A 244 -3.73 3.12 15.70
N THR A 245 -2.99 4.18 15.38
CA THR A 245 -1.98 4.77 16.26
C THR A 245 -2.30 6.20 16.67
N ILE A 246 -1.88 6.57 17.87
CA ILE A 246 -1.84 7.93 18.37
C ILE A 246 -0.41 8.44 18.19
N VAL A 247 -0.21 9.48 17.37
CA VAL A 247 1.11 10.05 17.11
C VAL A 247 1.19 11.46 17.66
N ALA A 248 2.17 11.72 18.52
CA ALA A 248 2.46 13.04 19.07
C ALA A 248 3.92 13.40 18.81
N ALA A 249 4.17 14.58 18.24
CA ALA A 249 5.53 15.08 17.96
C ALA A 249 6.43 14.06 17.22
N GLY A 250 5.85 13.29 16.30
CA GLY A 250 6.57 12.27 15.53
C GLY A 250 6.89 10.99 16.31
N ARG A 251 6.18 10.70 17.40
CA ARG A 251 6.29 9.45 18.15
C ARG A 251 4.92 8.81 18.33
N VAL A 252 4.84 7.51 18.14
CA VAL A 252 3.68 6.70 18.50
C VAL A 252 3.63 6.61 20.03
N ILE A 253 2.55 7.10 20.62
CA ILE A 253 2.34 7.15 22.08
C ILE A 253 1.15 6.29 22.53
N GLY A 254 0.56 5.52 21.62
CA GLY A 254 -0.67 4.79 21.92
C GLY A 254 -1.32 4.17 20.69
N THR A 255 -2.34 3.38 20.95
CA THR A 255 -3.34 2.97 19.96
C THR A 255 -4.64 3.70 20.20
N TRP A 256 -5.56 3.60 19.25
CA TRP A 256 -6.96 3.95 19.49
C TRP A 256 -7.87 2.95 18.81
N ARG A 257 -9.09 2.80 19.33
CA ARG A 257 -10.09 1.92 18.73
C ARG A 257 -11.35 2.68 18.35
N ARG A 258 -11.95 2.26 17.24
CA ARG A 258 -13.26 2.72 16.81
C ARG A 258 -14.34 1.96 17.58
N THR A 259 -15.32 2.68 18.10
CA THR A 259 -16.56 2.11 18.67
C THR A 259 -17.76 2.59 17.88
N VAL A 260 -18.87 1.84 17.94
CA VAL A 260 -20.15 2.29 17.42
C VAL A 260 -21.21 1.99 18.48
N THR A 261 -21.92 3.02 18.92
CA THR A 261 -23.00 2.88 19.91
C THR A 261 -24.20 3.68 19.41
N ASN A 262 -25.34 3.02 19.21
CA ASN A 262 -26.56 3.63 18.64
C ASN A 262 -26.30 4.38 17.32
N GLY A 263 -25.48 3.81 16.44
CA GLY A 263 -25.09 4.44 15.16
C GLY A 263 -24.05 5.56 15.27
N ILE A 264 -23.66 5.96 16.48
CA ILE A 264 -22.68 7.02 16.72
C ILE A 264 -21.28 6.42 16.75
N VAL A 265 -20.38 6.92 15.89
CA VAL A 265 -18.97 6.54 15.87
C VAL A 265 -18.23 7.16 17.05
N GLY A 266 -17.58 6.34 17.85
CA GLY A 266 -16.65 6.74 18.91
C GLY A 266 -15.20 6.44 18.54
N VAL A 267 -14.29 7.20 19.14
CA VAL A 267 -12.83 7.05 19.02
C VAL A 267 -12.28 7.03 20.43
N VAL A 268 -11.81 5.87 20.88
CA VAL A 268 -11.37 5.64 22.26
C VAL A 268 -9.84 5.54 22.27
N PRO A 269 -9.12 6.44 22.98
CA PRO A 269 -7.67 6.36 23.08
C PRO A 269 -7.24 5.23 24.03
N GLU A 270 -6.14 4.57 23.67
CA GLU A 270 -5.47 3.54 24.46
C GLU A 270 -3.97 3.88 24.51
N PRO A 271 -3.61 4.94 25.25
CA PRO A 271 -2.25 5.44 25.24
C PRO A 271 -1.31 4.50 26.00
N PHE A 272 -0.01 4.63 25.72
CA PHE A 272 1.01 3.84 26.41
C PHE A 272 1.23 4.28 27.85
N GLU A 273 1.06 5.59 28.06
CA GLU A 273 1.11 6.32 29.32
C GLU A 273 -0.05 7.33 29.34
N ASP A 274 -0.32 7.96 30.49
CA ASP A 274 -1.37 8.97 30.58
C ASP A 274 -1.08 10.17 29.66
N LEU A 275 -2.08 10.55 28.86
CA LEU A 275 -1.98 11.73 28.00
C LEU A 275 -1.99 13.00 28.84
N THR A 276 -1.05 13.91 28.56
CA THR A 276 -1.08 15.26 29.14
C THR A 276 -2.40 15.98 28.77
N PRO A 277 -2.84 16.99 29.54
CA PRO A 277 -4.04 17.75 29.21
C PRO A 277 -4.02 18.34 27.79
N THR A 278 -2.84 18.72 27.29
CA THR A 278 -2.66 19.23 25.93
C THR A 278 -2.83 18.12 24.88
N GLN A 279 -2.22 16.94 25.08
CA GLN A 279 -2.39 15.80 24.19
C GLN A 279 -3.83 15.31 24.17
N SER A 280 -4.50 15.23 25.33
CA SER A 280 -5.92 14.84 25.43
C SER A 280 -6.83 15.77 24.64
N ARG A 281 -6.65 17.10 24.76
CA ARG A 281 -7.40 18.08 23.95
C ARG A 281 -7.13 17.93 22.46
N SER A 282 -5.86 17.76 22.07
CA SER A 282 -5.48 17.61 20.67
C SER A 282 -6.01 16.30 20.06
N PHE A 283 -5.96 15.19 20.80
CA PHE A 283 -6.55 13.92 20.40
C PHE A 283 -8.08 14.02 20.27
N GLY A 284 -8.74 14.78 21.16
CA GLY A 284 -10.16 15.08 21.03
C GLY A 284 -10.52 15.78 19.72
N ALA A 285 -9.68 16.72 19.27
CA ALA A 285 -9.83 17.38 17.97
C ALA A 285 -9.58 16.41 16.80
N ALA A 286 -8.54 15.57 16.86
CA ALA A 286 -8.29 14.54 15.85
C ALA A 286 -9.44 13.53 15.75
N SER A 287 -9.98 13.11 16.90
CA SER A 287 -11.15 12.24 17.00
C SER A 287 -12.39 12.85 16.39
N LYS A 288 -12.59 14.17 16.52
CA LYS A 288 -13.70 14.89 15.88
C LYS A 288 -13.57 14.85 14.36
N ARG A 289 -12.40 15.15 13.81
CA ARG A 289 -12.13 15.07 12.36
C ARG A 289 -12.40 13.67 11.80
N TYR A 290 -12.00 12.63 12.53
CA TYR A 290 -12.28 11.24 12.12
C TYR A 290 -13.78 10.93 12.10
N ARG A 291 -14.54 11.37 13.11
CA ARG A 291 -16.00 11.18 13.13
C ARG A 291 -16.70 11.91 11.99
N GLU A 292 -16.27 13.13 11.68
CA GLU A 292 -16.77 13.90 10.54
C GLU A 292 -16.46 13.19 9.22
N PHE A 293 -15.25 12.64 9.07
CA PHE A 293 -14.90 11.82 7.91
C PHE A 293 -15.80 10.58 7.77
N CYS A 294 -16.12 9.88 8.86
CA CYS A 294 -16.98 8.69 8.81
C CYS A 294 -18.47 8.99 8.59
N ALA A 295 -18.90 10.24 8.77
CA ALA A 295 -20.30 10.65 8.56
C ALA A 295 -20.60 11.03 7.10
N ASN A 296 -19.55 11.24 6.30
CA ASN A 296 -19.60 11.58 4.88
C ASN A 296 -19.32 10.35 4.00
#